data_AF-A0A822EXB7-F1
#
_entry.id   AF-A0A822EXB7-F1
#
_cell.length_a   1.000
_cell.length_b   1.000
_cell.length_c   1.000
_cell.angle_alpha   90.00
_cell.angle_beta   90.00
_cell.angle_gamma   90.00
#
_symmetry.space_group_name_H-M   'P 1'
#
loop_
_entity.id
_entity.type
_entity.pdbx_description
1 polymer ?
#
loop_
_entity_poly.entity_id
_entity_poly.type
_entity_poly.pdbx_seq_one_letter_code
_entity_poly.pdbx_strand_id
1 'polypeptide(L)'
;LPNLSCQMKHMGIHINGVFANKMDFPEYTVNKIIGANEIIQQTTNLNDYYDQMVLIEPLASVQRGYKLLEKQDYFNVKTIKNVFILGAGPMGIIHAIHIQKIYPNLHVTITDIDPIRRKSAKNIRNL
;
A
#
# COMPACT_ATOMS: atom_id res chain seq x y z
N LEU A 1 -6.23 15.00 -19.96
CA LEU A 1 -5.19 15.85 -19.32
C LEU A 1 -3.81 15.46 -19.85
N PRO A 2 -3.36 16.01 -20.99
CA PRO A 2 -2.03 15.75 -21.51
C PRO A 2 -1.09 16.81 -20.94
N ASN A 3 -0.43 16.52 -19.80
CA ASN A 3 0.76 17.25 -19.26
C ASN A 3 1.18 16.77 -17.85
N LEU A 4 0.51 15.78 -17.25
CA LEU A 4 0.76 15.37 -15.86
C LEU A 4 2.03 14.52 -15.62
N SER A 5 2.70 13.98 -16.66
CA SER A 5 3.74 12.94 -16.45
C SER A 5 5.20 13.35 -16.70
N CYS A 6 5.50 14.53 -17.24
CA CYS A 6 6.88 14.87 -17.62
C CYS A 6 7.70 15.63 -16.56
N GLN A 7 7.11 16.03 -15.43
CA GLN A 7 7.80 16.82 -14.40
C GLN A 7 7.94 16.14 -13.03
N MET A 8 7.26 15.00 -12.79
CA MET A 8 7.45 14.27 -11.53
C MET A 8 8.74 13.45 -11.57
N LYS A 9 9.65 13.71 -10.62
CA LYS A 9 10.82 12.89 -10.38
C LYS A 9 10.52 11.93 -9.21
N HIS A 10 10.87 10.66 -9.37
CA HIS A 10 10.68 9.64 -8.33
C HIS A 10 12.03 9.34 -7.68
N MET A 11 12.08 9.40 -6.35
CA MET A 11 13.26 8.97 -5.58
C MET A 11 13.52 7.48 -5.81
N GLY A 12 14.78 7.12 -6.08
CA GLY A 12 15.19 5.75 -6.41
C GLY A 12 14.97 5.34 -7.87
N ILE A 13 14.41 6.22 -8.72
CA ILE A 13 14.28 5.99 -10.17
C ILE A 13 14.96 7.12 -10.96
N HIS A 14 14.52 8.36 -10.74
CA HIS A 14 15.00 9.55 -11.48
C HIS A 14 16.01 10.39 -10.70
N ILE A 15 15.99 10.27 -9.36
CA ILE A 15 16.94 10.88 -8.43
C ILE A 15 17.44 9.80 -7.49
N ASN A 16 18.62 9.99 -6.90
CA ASN A 16 19.24 9.02 -6.00
C ASN A 16 18.24 8.53 -4.95
N GLY A 17 18.22 7.21 -4.73
CA GLY A 17 17.30 6.57 -3.79
C GLY A 17 17.89 6.42 -2.38
N VAL A 18 17.11 5.78 -1.52
CA VAL A 18 17.43 5.57 -0.10
C VAL A 18 18.37 4.39 0.15
N PHE A 19 18.83 3.69 -0.88
CA PHE A 19 19.82 2.61 -0.75
C PHE A 19 21.25 3.18 -0.62
N ALA A 20 21.45 4.03 0.39
CA ALA A 20 22.72 4.68 0.72
C ALA A 20 22.78 5.01 2.22
N ASN A 21 23.97 5.12 2.78
CA ASN A 21 24.14 5.48 4.20
C ASN A 21 23.66 6.91 4.52
N LYS A 22 23.71 7.79 3.53
CA LYS A 22 23.22 9.17 3.60
C LYS A 22 22.55 9.50 2.27
N MET A 23 21.48 10.27 2.35
CA MET A 23 20.74 10.73 1.19
C MET A 23 20.37 12.19 1.39
N ASP A 24 20.54 12.98 0.35
CA ASP A 24 19.99 14.33 0.28
C ASP A 24 18.57 14.25 -0.31
N PHE A 25 17.63 14.95 0.30
CA PHE A 25 16.23 14.95 -0.11
C PHE A 25 15.59 16.32 0.13
N PRO A 26 14.60 16.72 -0.68
CA PRO A 26 13.86 17.94 -0.43
C PRO A 26 13.01 17.82 0.84
N GLU A 27 13.04 18.84 1.71
CA GLU A 27 12.35 18.82 3.01
C GLU A 27 10.84 18.51 2.89
N TYR A 28 10.19 19.01 1.84
CA TYR A 28 8.76 18.77 1.58
C TYR A 28 8.40 17.30 1.31
N THR A 29 9.38 16.42 1.10
CA THR A 29 9.17 14.97 0.91
C THR A 29 9.19 14.20 2.22
N VAL A 30 9.61 14.84 3.32
CA VAL A 30 9.67 14.23 4.65
C VAL A 30 8.35 14.44 5.39
N ASN A 31 7.80 13.35 5.89
CA ASN A 31 6.59 13.39 6.70
C ASN A 31 6.91 12.87 8.10
N LYS A 32 6.56 13.65 9.12
CA LYS A 32 6.69 13.22 10.51
C LYS A 32 5.63 12.16 10.82
N ILE A 33 6.08 11.03 11.35
CA ILE A 33 5.18 9.99 11.83
C ILE A 33 4.70 10.37 13.22
N ILE A 34 3.42 10.74 13.31
CA ILE A 34 2.78 11.09 14.57
C ILE A 34 2.59 9.81 15.39
N GLY A 35 2.94 9.85 16.68
CA GLY A 35 2.80 8.68 17.55
C GLY A 35 3.94 7.67 17.46
N ALA A 36 5.02 7.98 16.73
CA ALA A 36 6.12 7.03 16.50
C ALA A 36 6.72 6.49 17.82
N ASN A 37 6.88 7.35 18.83
CA ASN A 37 7.44 6.96 20.11
C ASN A 37 6.54 5.97 20.85
N GLU A 38 5.23 6.22 20.84
CA GLU A 38 4.23 5.36 21.45
C GLU A 38 4.16 4.00 20.75
N ILE A 39 4.23 3.99 19.42
CA ILE A 39 4.26 2.75 18.61
C ILE A 39 5.54 1.97 18.92
N ILE A 40 6.71 2.64 18.95
CA ILE A 40 7.98 1.99 19.28
C ILE A 40 7.94 1.38 20.69
N GLN A 41 7.37 2.09 21.68
CA GLN A 41 7.23 1.58 23.05
C GLN A 41 6.27 0.38 23.16
N GLN A 42 5.25 0.32 22.31
CA GLN A 42 4.30 -0.79 22.25
C GLN A 42 4.83 -1.99 21.46
N THR A 43 5.89 -1.79 20.65
CA THR A 43 6.45 -2.84 19.83
C THR A 43 7.49 -3.61 20.63
N THR A 44 7.32 -4.94 20.73
CA THR A 44 8.27 -5.84 21.42
C THR A 44 9.62 -5.95 20.71
N ASN A 45 9.65 -5.69 19.40
CA ASN A 45 10.82 -5.77 18.54
C ASN A 45 10.89 -4.55 17.62
N LEU A 46 11.95 -3.76 17.74
CA LEU A 46 12.14 -2.55 16.92
C LEU A 46 12.19 -2.86 15.40
N ASN A 47 12.62 -4.06 15.01
CA ASN A 47 12.61 -4.45 13.60
C ASN A 47 11.18 -4.55 13.04
N ASP A 48 10.22 -5.02 13.84
CA ASP A 48 8.82 -5.10 13.40
C ASP A 48 8.24 -3.71 13.13
N TYR A 49 8.67 -2.70 13.90
CA TYR A 49 8.31 -1.31 13.63
C TYR A 49 8.86 -0.85 12.27
N TYR A 50 10.15 -1.07 12.00
CA TYR A 50 10.75 -0.69 10.71
C TYR A 50 10.15 -1.47 9.53
N ASP A 51 9.82 -2.74 9.71
CA ASP A 51 9.13 -3.57 8.72
C ASP A 51 7.72 -3.06 8.42
N GLN A 52 7.06 -2.38 9.36
CA GLN A 52 5.81 -1.68 9.08
C GLN A 52 6.02 -0.36 8.34
N MET A 53 7.12 0.36 8.62
CA MET A 53 7.43 1.63 7.97
C MET A 53 7.63 1.48 6.46
N VAL A 54 8.19 0.37 6.00
CA VAL A 54 8.34 0.11 4.56
C VAL A 54 7.00 -0.02 3.83
N LEU A 55 5.89 -0.18 4.57
CA LEU A 55 4.55 -0.27 3.98
C LEU A 55 3.88 1.10 3.77
N ILE A 56 4.49 2.20 4.20
CA ILE A 56 3.90 3.55 4.08
C ILE A 56 3.67 3.93 2.61
N GLU A 57 4.71 3.82 1.78
CA GLU A 57 4.61 4.13 0.34
C GLU A 57 3.58 3.24 -0.36
N PRO A 58 3.65 1.89 -0.27
CA PRO A 58 2.71 1.06 -1.00
C PRO A 58 1.27 1.27 -0.51
N LEU A 59 1.04 1.49 0.79
CA LEU A 59 -0.29 1.83 1.30
C LEU A 59 -0.80 3.18 0.76
N ALA A 60 0.05 4.21 0.74
CA ALA A 60 -0.30 5.52 0.20
C ALA A 60 -0.68 5.43 -1.29
N SER A 61 0.09 4.67 -2.07
CA SER A 61 -0.17 4.37 -3.47
C SER A 61 -1.52 3.66 -3.67
N VAL A 62 -1.82 2.64 -2.86
CA VAL A 62 -3.12 1.94 -2.87
C VAL A 62 -4.28 2.88 -2.55
N GLN A 63 -4.19 3.64 -1.44
CA GLN A 63 -5.23 4.58 -1.02
C GLN A 63 -5.50 5.65 -2.08
N ARG A 64 -4.45 6.18 -2.71
CA ARG A 64 -4.58 7.16 -3.79
C ARG A 64 -5.29 6.55 -5.00
N GLY A 65 -4.97 5.32 -5.36
CA GLY A 65 -5.62 4.57 -6.44
C GLY A 65 -7.13 4.45 -6.22
N TYR A 66 -7.57 4.02 -5.04
CA TYR A 66 -9.01 3.91 -4.74
C TYR A 66 -9.73 5.26 -4.72
N LYS A 67 -9.11 6.31 -4.16
CA LYS A 67 -9.66 7.68 -4.24
C LYS A 67 -9.85 8.19 -5.66
N LEU A 68 -9.04 7.72 -6.62
CA LEU A 68 -9.19 8.05 -8.04
C LEU A 68 -10.26 7.18 -8.71
N LEU A 69 -10.32 5.90 -8.35
CA LEU A 69 -11.32 4.96 -8.83
C LEU A 69 -12.73 5.37 -8.41
N GLU A 70 -12.91 5.83 -7.17
CA GLU A 70 -14.19 6.31 -6.64
C GLU A 70 -14.75 7.54 -7.37
N LYS A 71 -13.89 8.28 -8.08
CA LYS A 71 -14.30 9.43 -8.89
C LYS A 71 -14.73 9.05 -10.30
N GLN A 72 -14.64 7.78 -10.67
CA GLN A 72 -15.02 7.31 -11.99
C GLN A 72 -16.53 7.04 -12.03
N ASP A 73 -17.21 7.48 -13.08
CA ASP A 73 -18.68 7.37 -13.20
C ASP A 73 -19.18 5.91 -13.19
N TYR A 74 -18.33 4.96 -13.60
CA TYR A 74 -18.63 3.53 -13.60
C TYR A 74 -18.38 2.85 -12.26
N PHE A 75 -17.75 3.52 -11.29
CA PHE A 75 -17.51 2.93 -9.98
C PHE A 75 -18.74 3.13 -9.08
N ASN A 76 -19.43 2.02 -8.80
CA ASN A 76 -20.52 2.00 -7.84
C ASN A 76 -20.33 0.84 -6.86
N VAL A 77 -19.85 1.15 -5.66
CA VAL A 77 -19.60 0.13 -4.62
C VAL A 77 -20.84 -0.70 -4.29
N LYS A 78 -22.05 -0.13 -4.40
CA LYS A 78 -23.30 -0.85 -4.09
C LYS A 78 -23.59 -1.99 -5.07
N THR A 79 -23.05 -1.92 -6.28
CA THR A 79 -23.22 -2.97 -7.30
C THR A 79 -22.06 -3.96 -7.31
N ILE A 80 -20.94 -3.64 -6.65
CA ILE A 80 -19.80 -4.52 -6.53
C ILE A 80 -20.09 -5.53 -5.41
N LYS A 81 -19.86 -6.80 -5.67
CA LYS A 81 -19.97 -7.87 -4.67
C LYS A 81 -18.65 -8.61 -4.45
N ASN A 82 -17.87 -8.72 -5.53
CA ASN A 82 -16.62 -9.47 -5.53
C ASN A 82 -15.49 -8.58 -6.05
N VAL A 83 -14.33 -8.70 -5.44
CA VAL A 83 -13.09 -8.08 -5.90
C VAL A 83 -12.05 -9.16 -6.12
N PHE A 84 -11.38 -9.11 -7.26
CA PHE A 84 -10.35 -10.06 -7.63
C PHE A 84 -9.00 -9.36 -7.78
N ILE A 85 -8.00 -9.84 -7.05
CA ILE A 85 -6.64 -9.28 -7.00
C ILE A 85 -5.68 -10.29 -7.62
N LEU A 86 -4.92 -9.83 -8.63
CA LEU A 86 -3.85 -10.58 -9.28
C LEU A 86 -2.50 -10.22 -8.64
N GLY A 87 -1.83 -11.22 -8.07
CA GLY A 87 -0.58 -11.08 -7.33
C GLY A 87 -0.81 -11.04 -5.83
N ALA A 88 -0.19 -11.95 -5.09
CA ALA A 88 -0.23 -12.06 -3.63
C ALA A 88 1.11 -11.67 -2.98
N GLY A 89 1.85 -10.77 -3.61
CA GLY A 89 2.96 -10.06 -2.99
C GLY A 89 2.48 -8.94 -2.04
N PRO A 90 3.41 -8.15 -1.47
CA PRO A 90 3.08 -7.10 -0.50
C PRO A 90 1.99 -6.14 -0.97
N MET A 91 2.05 -5.65 -2.21
CA MET A 91 1.01 -4.78 -2.79
C MET A 91 -0.37 -5.44 -2.82
N GLY A 92 -0.46 -6.69 -3.29
CA GLY A 92 -1.73 -7.40 -3.37
C GLY A 92 -2.37 -7.63 -2.00
N ILE A 93 -1.53 -7.94 -1.00
CA ILE A 93 -1.96 -8.05 0.39
C ILE A 93 -2.48 -6.71 0.92
N ILE A 94 -1.76 -5.61 0.69
CA ILE A 94 -2.20 -4.26 1.11
C ILE A 94 -3.53 -3.89 0.44
N HIS A 95 -3.71 -4.18 -0.86
CA HIS A 95 -4.99 -4.00 -1.54
C HIS A 95 -6.11 -4.78 -0.85
N ALA A 96 -5.90 -6.07 -0.55
CA ALA A 96 -6.90 -6.92 0.08
C ALA A 96 -7.34 -6.37 1.44
N ILE A 97 -6.36 -6.09 2.32
CA ILE A 97 -6.60 -5.52 3.66
C ILE A 97 -7.31 -4.18 3.56
N HIS A 98 -6.86 -3.30 2.65
CA HIS A 98 -7.46 -1.99 2.48
C HIS A 98 -8.92 -2.09 2.05
N ILE A 99 -9.23 -2.90 1.03
CA ILE A 99 -10.61 -3.13 0.56
C ILE A 99 -11.47 -3.69 1.68
N GLN A 100 -11.04 -4.75 2.38
CA GLN A 100 -11.82 -5.36 3.45
C GLN A 100 -12.13 -4.35 4.55
N LYS A 101 -11.18 -3.45 4.86
CA LYS A 101 -11.39 -2.40 5.87
C LYS A 101 -12.41 -1.34 5.45
N ILE A 102 -12.36 -0.85 4.21
CA ILE A 102 -13.23 0.25 3.76
C ILE A 102 -14.57 -0.25 3.18
N TYR A 103 -14.60 -1.49 2.70
CA TYR A 103 -15.74 -2.14 2.05
C TYR A 103 -15.94 -3.56 2.61
N PRO A 104 -16.34 -3.70 3.88
CA PRO A 104 -16.42 -5.00 4.58
C PRO A 104 -17.42 -5.98 3.97
N ASN A 105 -18.36 -5.49 3.16
CA ASN A 105 -19.36 -6.32 2.48
C ASN A 105 -18.85 -6.95 1.17
N LEU A 106 -17.66 -6.57 0.70
CA LEU A 106 -17.10 -7.11 -0.53
C LEU A 106 -16.34 -8.39 -0.28
N HIS A 107 -16.60 -9.41 -1.09
CA HIS A 107 -15.83 -10.64 -1.06
C HIS A 107 -14.54 -10.47 -1.87
N VAL A 108 -13.40 -10.45 -1.17
CA VAL A 108 -12.09 -10.30 -1.78
C VAL A 108 -11.48 -11.67 -2.05
N THR A 109 -11.03 -11.88 -3.28
CA THR A 109 -10.26 -13.05 -3.69
C THR A 109 -8.94 -12.60 -4.29
N ILE A 110 -7.86 -13.25 -3.87
CA ILE A 110 -6.49 -12.94 -4.29
C ILE A 110 -5.83 -14.22 -4.79
N THR A 111 -5.04 -14.11 -5.84
CA THR A 111 -4.29 -15.23 -6.42
C THR A 111 -2.89 -14.81 -6.82
N ASP A 112 -2.00 -15.77 -7.02
CA ASP A 112 -0.62 -15.57 -7.47
C ASP A 112 -0.18 -16.79 -8.29
N ILE A 113 0.82 -16.64 -9.15
CA ILE A 113 1.45 -17.76 -9.85
C ILE A 113 2.30 -18.62 -8.91
N ASP A 114 2.85 -18.01 -7.85
CA ASP A 114 3.65 -18.68 -6.85
C ASP A 114 2.75 -19.37 -5.80
N PRO A 115 2.83 -20.72 -5.66
CA PRO A 115 2.05 -21.47 -4.67
C PRO A 115 2.28 -21.03 -3.23
N ILE A 116 3.50 -20.58 -2.88
CA ILE A 116 3.84 -20.13 -1.53
C ILE A 116 3.06 -18.86 -1.22
N ARG A 117 3.08 -17.88 -2.12
CA ARG A 117 2.33 -16.63 -1.98
C ARG A 117 0.83 -16.85 -1.95
N ARG A 118 0.30 -17.77 -2.77
CA ARG A 118 -1.13 -18.18 -2.69
C ARG A 118 -1.49 -18.71 -1.30
N LYS A 119 -0.63 -19.51 -0.67
CA LYS A 119 -0.88 -20.08 0.66
C LYS A 119 -0.92 -18.98 1.71
N SER A 120 0.04 -18.04 1.69
CA SER A 120 0.07 -16.91 2.61
C SER A 120 -1.18 -16.02 2.49
N ALA A 121 -1.68 -15.84 1.27
CA ALA A 121 -2.84 -15.00 1.01
C ALA A 121 -4.16 -15.55 1.58
N LYS A 122 -4.29 -16.88 1.73
CA LYS A 122 -5.49 -17.52 2.30
C LYS A 122 -5.72 -17.14 3.76
N ASN A 123 -4.66 -16.83 4.50
CA ASN A 123 -4.75 -16.49 5.92
C ASN A 123 -5.34 -15.08 6.17
N ILE A 124 -5.44 -14.24 5.14
CA ILE A 124 -5.97 -12.88 5.23
C ILE A 124 -7.51 -12.85 5.29
N ARG A 125 -8.19 -13.93 4.89
CA ARG A 125 -9.67 -14.01 4.89
C ARG A 125 -10.32 -13.94 6.27
N ASN A 126 -9.54 -14.01 7.35
CA ASN A 126 -10.03 -14.00 8.74
C ASN A 126 -9.73 -12.68 9.50
N LEU A 127 -9.33 -11.62 8.79
CA LEU A 127 -9.24 -10.24 9.31
C LEU A 127 -10.50 -9.46 8.96
#